data_AF-A0A0J7IX03-F1
#
_entry.id   AF-A0A0J7IX03-F1
#
_cell.length_a   1.000
_cell.length_b   1.000
_cell.length_c   1.000
_cell.angle_alpha   90.00
_cell.angle_beta   90.00
_cell.angle_gamma   90.00
#
_symmetry.space_group_name_H-M   'P 1'
#
loop_
_entity.id
_entity.type
_entity.pdbx_description
1 polymer ?
#
loop_
_entity_poly.entity_id
_entity_poly.type
_entity_poly.pdbx_seq_one_letter_code
_entity_poly.pdbx_strand_id
1 'polypeptide(L)'
;MKLLKNSVLRNIFAAIGLLSCGLIAIVLTFFAYSITWGNRDKIDEATNSDVRFVLNWCQLGDEKIEKVLRSYVSKSGFTGDHHDAYLIKIKGFKYDDLEKAQPGKWYRGDQLPELLKEAVSFGMSFKQETPWFINESEILKDDCYVYPWFIGTDGLTPRSIQIIILKPKLSLVYYIDASI
;
A
#
# COMPACT_ATOMS: atom_id res chain seq x y z
N MET A 1 -39.48 -32.25 41.26
CA MET A 1 -38.57 -32.50 40.11
C MET A 1 -38.61 -31.43 39.01
N LYS A 2 -39.77 -30.83 38.65
CA LYS A 2 -39.86 -29.75 37.64
C LYS A 2 -39.11 -28.44 38.02
N LEU A 3 -39.11 -28.05 39.29
CA LEU A 3 -38.46 -26.82 39.77
C LEU A 3 -36.91 -26.84 39.69
N LEU A 4 -36.29 -27.98 40.00
CA LEU A 4 -34.83 -28.19 39.88
C LEU A 4 -34.35 -28.16 38.42
N LYS A 5 -35.20 -28.61 37.48
CA LYS A 5 -34.89 -28.57 36.04
C LYS A 5 -34.88 -27.12 35.51
N ASN A 6 -35.75 -26.26 36.04
CA ASN A 6 -35.80 -24.84 35.69
C ASN A 6 -34.63 -24.03 36.26
N SER A 7 -34.16 -24.35 37.48
CA SER A 7 -33.01 -23.63 38.07
C SER A 7 -31.70 -23.95 37.34
N VAL A 8 -31.48 -25.21 36.97
CA VAL A 8 -30.31 -25.64 36.19
C VAL A 8 -30.34 -25.01 34.79
N LEU A 9 -31.49 -25.04 34.10
CA LEU A 9 -31.63 -24.44 32.78
C LEU A 9 -31.39 -22.92 32.80
N ARG A 10 -31.91 -22.22 33.81
CA ARG A 10 -31.67 -20.78 34.03
C ARG A 10 -30.18 -20.47 34.21
N ASN A 11 -29.47 -21.28 34.98
CA ASN A 11 -28.04 -21.10 35.22
C ASN A 11 -27.22 -21.35 33.95
N ILE A 12 -27.61 -22.31 33.11
CA ILE A 12 -26.98 -22.57 31.80
C ILE A 12 -27.18 -21.37 30.87
N PHE A 13 -28.40 -20.85 30.75
CA PHE A 13 -28.65 -19.65 29.93
C PHE A 13 -27.92 -18.41 30.46
N ALA A 14 -27.83 -18.23 31.77
CA ALA A 14 -27.06 -17.15 32.37
C ALA A 14 -25.55 -17.27 32.04
N ALA A 15 -24.99 -18.49 32.10
CA ALA A 15 -23.61 -18.76 31.74
C ALA A 15 -23.33 -18.51 30.25
N ILE A 16 -24.21 -18.95 29.35
CA ILE A 16 -24.11 -18.69 27.91
C ILE A 16 -24.21 -17.17 27.64
N GLY A 17 -25.13 -16.48 28.32
CA GLY A 17 -25.27 -15.02 28.22
C GLY A 17 -24.01 -14.28 28.66
N LEU A 18 -23.40 -14.69 29.78
CA LEU A 18 -22.14 -14.13 30.27
C LEU A 18 -20.98 -14.36 29.30
N LEU A 19 -20.84 -15.59 28.76
CA LEU A 19 -19.82 -15.91 27.77
C LEU A 19 -20.01 -15.11 26.48
N SER A 20 -21.26 -14.96 26.03
CA SER A 20 -21.60 -14.18 24.83
C SER A 20 -21.29 -12.69 25.02
N CYS A 21 -21.66 -12.12 26.18
CA CYS A 21 -21.30 -10.73 26.52
C CYS A 21 -19.78 -10.54 26.60
N GLY A 22 -19.04 -11.50 27.17
CA GLY A 22 -17.58 -11.47 27.21
C GLY A 22 -16.96 -11.47 25.81
N LEU A 23 -17.45 -12.34 24.93
CA LEU A 23 -17.00 -12.38 23.53
C LEU A 23 -17.29 -11.07 22.80
N ILE A 24 -18.50 -10.52 22.95
CA ILE A 24 -18.88 -9.23 22.36
C ILE A 24 -17.97 -8.12 22.87
N ALA A 25 -17.68 -8.07 24.17
CA ALA A 25 -16.80 -7.06 24.74
C ALA A 25 -15.37 -7.15 24.18
N ILE A 26 -14.83 -8.37 24.00
CA ILE A 26 -13.52 -8.58 23.35
C ILE A 26 -13.54 -8.06 21.92
N VAL A 27 -14.56 -8.44 21.14
CA VAL A 27 -14.70 -8.01 19.74
C VAL A 27 -14.81 -6.49 19.66
N LEU A 28 -15.68 -5.87 20.45
CA LEU A 28 -15.84 -4.41 20.48
C LEU A 28 -14.55 -3.70 20.91
N THR A 29 -13.82 -4.24 21.88
CA THR A 29 -12.53 -3.66 22.31
C THR A 29 -11.47 -3.77 21.23
N PHE A 30 -11.41 -4.90 20.52
CA PHE A 30 -10.50 -5.09 19.38
C PHE A 30 -10.82 -4.12 18.25
N PHE A 31 -12.10 -3.99 17.86
CA PHE A 31 -12.54 -3.03 16.85
C PHE A 31 -12.28 -1.59 17.27
N ALA A 32 -12.56 -1.23 18.53
CA ALA A 32 -12.27 0.09 19.05
C ALA A 32 -10.77 0.40 18.98
N TYR A 33 -9.92 -0.54 19.38
CA TYR A 33 -8.46 -0.40 19.30
C TYR A 33 -7.98 -0.27 17.86
N SER A 34 -8.49 -1.10 16.94
CA SER A 34 -8.07 -1.10 15.53
C SER A 34 -8.49 0.15 14.77
N ILE A 35 -9.55 0.85 15.21
CA ILE A 35 -10.00 2.12 14.59
C ILE A 35 -9.30 3.33 15.22
N THR A 36 -8.93 3.22 16.50
CA THR A 36 -8.32 4.32 17.26
C THR A 36 -6.81 4.16 17.37
N TRP A 37 -6.35 3.51 18.43
CA TRP A 37 -4.97 3.54 18.88
C TRP A 37 -4.02 2.73 17.99
N GLY A 38 -4.50 1.64 17.42
CA GLY A 38 -3.76 0.79 16.49
C GLY A 38 -3.73 1.32 15.06
N ASN A 39 -4.57 2.32 14.73
CA ASN A 39 -4.63 2.91 13.40
C ASN A 39 -3.74 4.16 13.33
N ARG A 40 -2.45 3.93 13.12
CA ARG A 40 -1.43 4.97 13.04
C ARG A 40 -0.63 4.79 11.77
N ASP A 41 -0.06 5.90 11.31
CA ASP A 41 0.86 5.88 10.20
C ASP A 41 2.09 5.05 10.59
N LYS A 42 2.53 4.16 9.69
CA LYS A 42 3.71 3.32 9.87
C LYS A 42 4.84 3.92 9.06
N ILE A 43 5.87 4.39 9.74
CA ILE A 43 6.99 5.11 9.13
C ILE A 43 8.26 4.26 9.28
N ASP A 44 8.90 3.92 8.17
CA ASP A 44 10.11 3.11 8.10
C ASP A 44 10.01 1.73 8.80
N GLU A 45 8.80 1.16 8.86
CA GLU A 45 8.52 -0.16 9.45
C GLU A 45 8.49 -1.30 8.41
N ALA A 46 8.39 -1.00 7.11
CA ALA A 46 8.23 -2.03 6.09
C ALA A 46 9.50 -2.85 5.90
N THR A 47 9.33 -4.17 5.89
CA THR A 47 10.42 -5.12 5.65
C THR A 47 10.57 -5.46 4.16
N ASN A 48 11.66 -6.13 3.81
CA ASN A 48 11.85 -6.63 2.45
C ASN A 48 10.73 -7.59 2.02
N SER A 49 10.10 -8.34 2.95
CA SER A 49 8.99 -9.23 2.59
C SER A 49 7.71 -8.47 2.25
N ASP A 50 7.48 -7.35 2.93
CA ASP A 50 6.25 -6.56 2.77
C ASP A 50 6.21 -5.88 1.41
N VAL A 51 7.37 -5.51 0.85
CA VAL A 51 7.46 -4.79 -0.44
C VAL A 51 7.73 -5.71 -1.65
N ARG A 52 7.75 -7.04 -1.48
CA ARG A 52 8.04 -8.00 -2.59
C ARG A 52 7.09 -7.83 -3.76
N PHE A 53 5.83 -7.50 -3.46
CA PHE A 53 4.80 -7.30 -4.47
C PHE A 53 5.19 -6.22 -5.49
N VAL A 54 5.94 -5.18 -5.07
CA VAL A 54 6.34 -4.05 -5.94
C VAL A 54 7.15 -4.56 -7.12
N LEU A 55 8.20 -5.35 -6.87
CA LEU A 55 9.05 -5.89 -7.93
C LEU A 55 8.39 -7.05 -8.69
N ASN A 56 7.49 -7.79 -8.03
CA ASN A 56 6.75 -8.87 -8.67
C ASN A 56 5.72 -8.35 -9.68
N TRP A 57 4.98 -7.27 -9.36
CA TRP A 57 4.00 -6.66 -10.27
C TRP A 57 4.61 -6.11 -11.56
N CYS A 58 5.82 -5.57 -11.47
CA CYS A 58 6.56 -5.05 -12.64
C CYS A 58 7.54 -6.07 -13.25
N GLN A 59 7.49 -7.34 -12.81
CA GLN A 59 8.27 -8.46 -13.34
C GLN A 59 9.79 -8.28 -13.24
N LEU A 60 10.27 -7.45 -12.30
CA LEU A 60 11.69 -7.29 -12.04
C LEU A 60 12.25 -8.43 -11.18
N GLY A 61 11.40 -9.07 -10.35
CA GLY A 61 11.78 -10.15 -9.45
C GLY A 61 12.17 -9.66 -8.06
N ASP A 62 11.51 -10.18 -7.02
CA ASP A 62 11.72 -9.77 -5.63
C ASP A 62 13.09 -10.17 -5.06
N GLU A 63 13.80 -11.11 -5.67
CA GLU A 63 15.16 -11.51 -5.31
C GLU A 63 16.18 -10.38 -5.46
N LYS A 64 15.83 -9.35 -6.25
CA LYS A 64 16.64 -8.15 -6.49
C LYS A 64 16.49 -7.10 -5.40
N ILE A 65 15.57 -7.28 -4.44
CA ILE A 65 15.45 -6.36 -3.29
C ILE A 65 16.72 -6.50 -2.44
N GLU A 66 17.44 -5.38 -2.29
CA GLU A 66 18.57 -5.29 -1.38
C GLU A 66 18.05 -4.87 0.00
N LYS A 67 17.32 -3.76 0.06
CA LYS A 67 16.74 -3.21 1.29
C LYS A 67 15.64 -2.20 1.00
N VAL A 68 14.67 -2.10 1.90
CA VAL A 68 13.79 -0.93 2.02
C VAL A 68 14.57 0.20 2.67
N LEU A 69 14.69 1.34 1.99
CA LEU A 69 15.37 2.53 2.50
C LEU A 69 14.43 3.44 3.28
N ARG A 70 13.20 3.60 2.77
CA ARG A 70 12.13 4.36 3.41
C ARG A 70 10.79 3.69 3.15
N SER A 71 9.88 3.81 4.10
CA SER A 71 8.49 3.40 3.92
C SER A 71 7.54 4.35 4.63
N TYR A 72 6.38 4.55 4.05
CA TYR A 72 5.26 5.22 4.69
C TYR A 72 4.00 4.45 4.34
N VAL A 73 3.19 4.15 5.35
CA VAL A 73 1.85 3.57 5.18
C VAL A 73 0.93 4.40 6.03
N SER A 74 0.02 5.12 5.39
CA SER A 74 -0.98 5.92 6.08
C SER A 74 -1.91 5.06 6.94
N LYS A 75 -2.45 5.64 8.01
CA LYS A 75 -3.57 5.03 8.74
C LYS A 75 -4.75 4.81 7.78
N SER A 76 -5.37 3.64 7.82
CA SER A 76 -6.50 3.33 6.93
C SER A 76 -7.77 4.03 7.40
N GLY A 77 -8.34 4.92 6.57
CA GLY A 77 -9.61 5.58 6.83
C GLY A 77 -10.82 4.69 6.55
N PHE A 78 -12.00 5.06 7.09
CA PHE A 78 -13.26 4.36 6.79
C PHE A 78 -13.67 4.48 5.31
N THR A 79 -13.28 5.57 4.64
CA THR A 79 -13.59 5.86 3.23
C THR A 79 -12.68 5.12 2.26
N GLY A 80 -11.61 4.47 2.75
CA GLY A 80 -10.62 3.80 1.89
C GLY A 80 -9.52 4.73 1.37
N ASP A 81 -9.55 6.02 1.72
CA ASP A 81 -8.47 6.97 1.43
C ASP A 81 -7.18 6.49 2.10
N HIS A 82 -6.10 6.51 1.34
CA HIS A 82 -4.79 6.10 1.79
C HIS A 82 -3.69 6.72 0.94
N HIS A 83 -2.50 6.78 1.51
CA HIS A 83 -1.24 7.11 0.88
C HIS A 83 -0.15 6.21 1.44
N ASP A 84 0.37 5.33 0.59
CA ASP A 84 1.46 4.42 0.91
C ASP A 84 2.60 4.65 -0.07
N ALA A 85 3.82 4.72 0.43
CA ALA A 85 5.00 4.92 -0.40
C ALA A 85 6.19 4.10 0.09
N TYR A 86 6.97 3.58 -0.86
CA TYR A 86 8.22 2.87 -0.56
C TYR A 86 9.37 3.41 -1.39
N LEU A 87 10.55 3.47 -0.78
CA LEU A 87 11.83 3.63 -1.48
C LEU A 87 12.65 2.37 -1.26
N ILE A 88 12.93 1.66 -2.34
CA ILE A 88 13.55 0.34 -2.32
C ILE A 88 14.88 0.42 -3.06
N LYS A 89 15.95 -0.02 -2.41
CA LYS A 89 17.24 -0.28 -3.07
C LYS A 89 17.18 -1.66 -3.70
N ILE A 90 17.52 -1.71 -4.99
CA ILE A 90 17.61 -2.96 -5.74
C ILE A 90 19.06 -3.23 -6.16
N LYS A 91 19.37 -4.51 -6.41
CA LYS A 91 20.68 -4.98 -6.89
C LYS A 91 20.53 -5.72 -8.21
N GLY A 92 21.60 -5.70 -9.02
CA GLY A 92 21.69 -6.53 -10.22
C GLY A 92 20.66 -6.22 -11.31
N PHE A 93 20.12 -4.99 -11.35
CA PHE A 93 19.25 -4.53 -12.42
C PHE A 93 19.97 -4.55 -13.76
N LYS A 94 19.32 -5.07 -14.80
CA LYS A 94 19.77 -5.01 -16.19
C LYS A 94 18.70 -4.36 -17.05
N TYR A 95 19.08 -3.59 -18.06
CA TYR A 95 18.13 -2.98 -18.98
C TYR A 95 17.24 -4.01 -19.70
N ASP A 96 17.79 -5.19 -20.00
CA ASP A 96 17.04 -6.34 -20.54
C ASP A 96 15.87 -6.78 -19.63
N ASP A 97 15.90 -6.44 -18.33
CA ASP A 97 14.79 -6.75 -17.43
C ASP A 97 13.54 -5.90 -17.74
N LEU A 98 13.71 -4.72 -18.35
CA LEU A 98 12.59 -3.91 -18.84
C LEU A 98 11.94 -4.52 -20.08
N GLU A 99 12.72 -5.19 -20.93
CA GLU A 99 12.23 -5.85 -22.14
C GLU A 99 11.50 -7.17 -21.82
N LYS A 100 11.86 -7.82 -20.72
CA LYS A 100 11.17 -9.01 -20.21
C LYS A 100 9.80 -8.69 -19.63
N ALA A 101 9.63 -7.49 -19.09
CA ALA A 101 8.32 -7.01 -18.68
C ALA A 101 7.42 -6.84 -19.92
N GLN A 102 6.11 -7.07 -19.76
CA GLN A 102 5.18 -7.00 -20.89
C GLN A 102 5.33 -5.67 -21.67
N PRO A 103 5.49 -5.72 -23.01
CA PRO A 103 5.62 -4.51 -23.83
C PRO A 103 4.48 -3.53 -23.59
N GLY A 104 4.81 -2.24 -23.50
CA GLY A 104 3.83 -1.17 -23.24
C GLY A 104 3.51 -0.92 -21.77
N LYS A 105 4.19 -1.58 -20.82
CA LYS A 105 3.99 -1.33 -19.40
C LYS A 105 5.03 -0.42 -18.73
N TRP A 106 6.26 -0.38 -19.26
CA TRP A 106 7.25 0.60 -18.83
C TRP A 106 7.28 1.78 -19.80
N TYR A 107 7.16 2.99 -19.25
CA TYR A 107 7.23 4.24 -19.99
C TYR A 107 8.47 5.01 -19.54
N ARG A 108 9.22 5.57 -20.49
CA ARG A 108 10.31 6.48 -20.15
C ARG A 108 9.72 7.78 -19.60
N GLY A 109 10.33 8.36 -18.58
CA GLY A 109 9.80 9.50 -17.84
C GLY A 109 9.54 10.76 -18.68
N ASP A 110 10.37 11.01 -19.68
CA ASP A 110 10.19 12.11 -20.64
C ASP A 110 9.17 11.80 -21.76
N GLN A 111 8.62 10.58 -21.79
CA GLN A 111 7.70 10.09 -22.82
C GLN A 111 6.39 9.53 -22.22
N LEU A 112 5.99 10.01 -21.03
CA LEU A 112 4.73 9.59 -20.43
C LEU A 112 3.52 10.07 -21.26
N PRO A 113 2.52 9.20 -21.50
CA PRO A 113 1.20 9.64 -21.98
C PRO A 113 0.57 10.63 -21.00
N GLU A 114 -0.33 11.48 -21.49
CA GLU A 114 -0.91 12.57 -20.69
C GLU A 114 -1.61 12.08 -19.42
N LEU A 115 -2.44 11.03 -19.52
CA LEU A 115 -3.08 10.40 -18.37
C LEU A 115 -2.08 9.93 -17.30
N LEU A 116 -0.90 9.44 -17.72
CA LEU A 116 0.13 8.98 -16.80
C LEU A 116 0.88 10.14 -16.14
N LYS A 117 1.05 11.28 -16.84
CA LYS A 117 1.56 12.50 -16.21
C LYS A 117 0.60 13.01 -15.14
N GLU A 118 -0.70 13.06 -15.45
CA GLU A 118 -1.72 13.45 -14.47
C GLU A 118 -1.73 12.50 -13.26
N ALA A 119 -1.59 11.19 -13.49
CA ALA A 119 -1.52 10.19 -12.42
C ALA A 119 -0.26 10.37 -11.56
N VAL A 120 0.89 10.66 -12.16
CA VAL A 120 2.11 11.00 -11.41
C VAL A 120 1.89 12.27 -10.57
N SER A 121 1.32 13.32 -11.16
CA SER A 121 1.05 14.58 -10.47
C SER A 121 0.08 14.40 -9.29
N PHE A 122 -0.98 13.58 -9.46
CA PHE A 122 -1.87 13.18 -8.38
C PHE A 122 -1.12 12.52 -7.23
N GLY A 123 -0.25 11.55 -7.52
CA GLY A 123 0.59 10.91 -6.50
C GLY A 123 1.50 11.89 -5.77
N MET A 124 1.97 12.94 -6.46
CA MET A 124 2.83 13.97 -5.85
C MET A 124 2.07 14.93 -4.93
N SER A 125 0.74 14.93 -4.94
CA SER A 125 -0.05 15.76 -4.01
C SER A 125 0.17 15.39 -2.53
N PHE A 126 0.60 14.15 -2.25
CA PHE A 126 0.88 13.63 -0.90
C PHE A 126 2.32 13.84 -0.42
N LYS A 127 3.12 14.64 -1.14
CA LYS A 127 4.55 14.82 -0.86
C LYS A 127 4.88 15.32 0.55
N GLN A 128 3.96 16.02 1.21
CA GLN A 128 4.17 16.52 2.57
C GLN A 128 4.43 15.38 3.56
N GLU A 129 3.77 14.23 3.38
CA GLU A 129 3.92 13.06 4.23
C GLU A 129 5.17 12.24 3.87
N THR A 130 5.59 12.30 2.61
CA THR A 130 6.73 11.56 2.07
C THR A 130 7.74 12.50 1.39
N PRO A 131 8.42 13.39 2.14
CA PRO A 131 9.34 14.39 1.56
C PRO A 131 10.57 13.78 0.89
N TRP A 132 10.91 12.53 1.24
CA TRP A 132 11.99 11.75 0.65
C TRP A 132 11.62 11.13 -0.71
N PHE A 133 10.35 11.19 -1.11
CA PHE A 133 9.90 10.65 -2.39
C PHE A 133 10.39 11.53 -3.55
N ILE A 134 10.71 10.88 -4.68
CA ILE A 134 11.21 11.55 -5.90
C ILE A 134 10.27 12.68 -6.35
N ASN A 135 10.83 13.76 -6.91
CA ASN A 135 10.06 14.90 -7.41
C ASN A 135 9.46 14.59 -8.78
N GLU A 136 8.31 15.19 -9.10
CA GLU A 136 7.69 15.09 -10.43
C GLU A 136 8.67 15.43 -11.56
N SER A 137 9.37 16.55 -11.43
CA SER A 137 10.38 16.99 -12.41
C SER A 137 11.57 16.04 -12.57
N GLU A 138 11.84 15.19 -11.57
CA GLU A 138 12.85 14.14 -11.67
C GLU A 138 12.28 12.86 -12.29
N ILE A 139 11.02 12.54 -12.04
CA ILE A 139 10.31 11.41 -12.68
C ILE A 139 10.19 11.64 -14.18
N LEU A 140 9.93 12.88 -14.60
CA LEU A 140 9.71 13.26 -16.00
C LEU A 140 11.00 13.34 -16.85
N LYS A 141 12.13 12.86 -16.34
CA LYS A 141 13.41 12.81 -17.07
C LYS A 141 13.56 11.50 -17.84
N ASP A 142 14.47 11.50 -18.80
CA ASP A 142 14.83 10.35 -19.63
C ASP A 142 15.53 9.20 -18.86
N ASP A 143 15.96 9.47 -17.62
CA ASP A 143 16.67 8.53 -16.76
C ASP A 143 15.74 7.77 -15.79
N CYS A 144 14.43 7.97 -15.91
CA CYS A 144 13.41 7.30 -15.11
C CYS A 144 12.48 6.48 -15.99
N TYR A 145 11.98 5.38 -15.42
CA TYR A 145 10.98 4.53 -16.04
C TYR A 145 9.78 4.40 -15.11
N VAL A 146 8.59 4.56 -15.64
CA VAL A 146 7.32 4.54 -14.89
C VAL A 146 6.51 3.34 -15.35
N TYR A 147 6.04 2.57 -14.39
CA TYR A 147 5.15 1.44 -14.59
C TYR A 147 3.83 1.72 -13.88
N PRO A 148 2.74 2.02 -14.62
CA PRO A 148 1.41 2.14 -14.06
C PRO A 148 0.85 0.74 -13.83
N TRP A 149 0.80 0.30 -12.58
CA TRP A 149 0.11 -0.94 -12.24
C TRP A 149 -1.40 -0.75 -12.22
N PHE A 150 -1.86 0.36 -11.64
CA PHE A 150 -3.27 0.73 -11.60
C PHE A 150 -3.44 2.24 -11.67
N ILE A 151 -4.47 2.69 -12.38
CA ILE A 151 -4.95 4.07 -12.38
C ILE A 151 -6.47 4.00 -12.38
N GLY A 152 -7.09 4.37 -11.26
CA GLY A 152 -8.52 4.56 -11.14
C GLY A 152 -8.88 6.02 -11.37
N THR A 153 -9.85 6.26 -12.25
CA THR A 153 -10.26 7.61 -12.64
C THR A 153 -11.71 7.87 -12.30
N ASP A 154 -12.01 9.14 -12.02
CA ASP A 154 -13.36 9.69 -12.13
C ASP A 154 -13.42 10.53 -13.42
N GLY A 155 -14.09 9.99 -14.43
CA GLY A 155 -13.94 10.47 -15.81
C GLY A 155 -12.50 10.32 -16.29
N LEU A 156 -11.86 11.46 -16.63
CA LEU A 156 -10.45 11.51 -17.05
C LEU A 156 -9.49 11.87 -15.91
N THR A 157 -10.00 12.20 -14.72
CA THR A 157 -9.15 12.66 -13.60
C THR A 157 -8.75 11.47 -12.72
N PRO A 158 -7.45 11.22 -12.50
CA PRO A 158 -6.99 10.20 -11.54
C PRO A 158 -7.50 10.47 -10.12
N ARG A 159 -8.02 9.42 -9.48
CA ARG A 159 -8.49 9.41 -8.08
C ARG A 159 -7.80 8.35 -7.24
N SER A 160 -7.31 7.31 -7.90
CA SER A 160 -6.49 6.28 -7.28
C SER A 160 -5.36 5.84 -8.20
N ILE A 161 -4.20 5.55 -7.65
CA ILE A 161 -3.02 5.17 -8.42
C ILE A 161 -2.22 4.08 -7.71
N GLN A 162 -1.61 3.19 -8.48
CA GLN A 162 -0.50 2.34 -8.04
C GLN A 162 0.59 2.45 -9.09
N ILE A 163 1.64 3.19 -8.78
CA ILE A 163 2.71 3.52 -9.72
C ILE A 163 4.06 3.07 -9.16
N ILE A 164 4.85 2.43 -10.00
CA ILE A 164 6.22 2.02 -9.71
C ILE A 164 7.15 2.85 -10.60
N ILE A 165 8.13 3.50 -10.00
CA ILE A 165 9.11 4.33 -10.69
C ILE A 165 10.49 3.73 -10.46
N LEU A 166 11.18 3.41 -11.53
CA LEU A 166 12.55 2.90 -11.51
C LEU A 166 13.51 4.01 -11.92
N LYS A 167 14.58 4.19 -11.13
CA LYS A 167 15.73 5.04 -11.48
C LYS A 167 16.99 4.16 -11.62
N PRO A 168 17.26 3.61 -12.81
CA PRO A 168 18.27 2.56 -13.01
C PRO A 168 19.66 2.93 -12.53
N LYS A 169 20.11 4.16 -12.83
CA LYS A 169 21.45 4.66 -12.47
C LYS A 169 21.71 4.65 -10.96
N LEU A 170 20.66 4.79 -10.16
CA LEU A 170 20.75 4.76 -8.70
C LEU A 170 20.41 3.38 -8.11
N SER A 171 19.91 2.45 -8.94
CA SER A 171 19.34 1.18 -8.52
C SER A 171 18.27 1.37 -7.45
N LEU A 172 17.39 2.35 -7.68
CA LEU A 172 16.28 2.68 -6.79
C LEU A 172 14.95 2.43 -7.47
N VAL A 173 14.02 1.87 -6.72
CA VAL A 173 12.60 1.76 -7.07
C VAL A 173 11.81 2.57 -6.07
N TYR A 174 10.97 3.46 -6.57
CA TYR A 174 9.98 4.19 -5.79
C TYR A 174 8.63 3.58 -6.10
N TYR A 175 7.78 3.40 -5.09
CA TYR A 175 6.41 2.95 -5.25
C TYR A 175 5.49 3.90 -4.54
N ILE A 176 4.34 4.18 -5.15
CA ILE A 176 3.26 4.94 -4.54
C ILE A 176 1.92 4.24 -4.79
N ASP A 177 1.14 4.09 -3.72
CA ASP A 177 -0.28 3.75 -3.72
C ASP A 177 -1.02 4.92 -3.09
N ALA A 178 -1.99 5.49 -3.79
CA ALA A 178 -2.75 6.60 -3.22
C ALA A 178 -4.18 6.60 -3.73
N SER A 179 -5.13 6.94 -2.87
CA SER A 179 -6.55 7.05 -3.21
C SER A 179 -7.25 8.15 -2.40
N ILE A 180 -8.19 8.85 -3.04
CA ILE A 180 -9.13 9.84 -2.44
C ILE A 180 -10.54 9.56 -2.95
#